data_AF-A0A354TIP7-F1
#
_entry.id   AF-A0A354TIP7-F1
#
_cell.length_a   1.000
_cell.length_b   1.000
_cell.length_c   1.000
_cell.angle_alpha   90.00
_cell.angle_beta   90.00
_cell.angle_gamma   90.00
#
_symmetry.space_group_name_H-M   'P 1'
#
loop_
_entity.id
_entity.type
_entity.pdbx_description
1 polymer ?
#
loop_
_entity_poly.entity_id
_entity_poly.type
_entity_poly.pdbx_seq_one_letter_code
_entity_poly.pdbx_strand_id
1 'polypeptide(L)'
;MSNKTMNAKKKAVLDRIEFLEQAIRKAREYLESGKHGDWSGFRPLFVRKLKGGKEQPPHKDWVKNVFLTGKEKALRCAEKTVERLEKREVSSPED
;
A
#
# COMPACT_ATOMS: atom_id res chain seq x y z
N MET A 1 2.51 -26.03 16.78
CA MET A 1 3.37 -24.95 16.23
C MET A 1 2.70 -24.08 15.15
N SER A 2 1.45 -24.33 14.73
CA SER A 2 0.81 -23.63 13.59
C SER A 2 0.29 -22.21 13.86
N ASN A 3 -0.17 -21.89 15.08
CA ASN A 3 -0.79 -20.58 15.38
C ASN A 3 0.20 -19.41 15.32
N LYS A 4 1.49 -19.63 15.65
CA LYS A 4 2.50 -18.57 15.62
C LYS A 4 2.76 -18.09 14.19
N THR A 5 2.72 -19.00 13.21
CA THR A 5 2.92 -18.69 11.79
C THR A 5 1.72 -18.00 11.17
N MET A 6 0.49 -18.36 11.56
CA MET A 6 -0.72 -17.65 11.11
C MET A 6 -0.77 -16.22 11.64
N ASN A 7 -0.42 -16.02 12.92
CA ASN A 7 -0.31 -14.68 13.51
C ASN A 7 0.75 -13.82 12.82
N ALA A 8 1.91 -14.39 12.49
CA ALA A 8 2.96 -13.68 11.73
C ALA A 8 2.49 -13.29 10.31
N LYS A 9 1.77 -14.18 9.62
CA LYS A 9 1.19 -13.90 8.31
C LYS A 9 0.13 -12.81 8.38
N LYS A 10 -0.79 -12.88 9.36
CA LYS A 10 -1.83 -11.86 9.58
C LYS A 10 -1.19 -10.49 9.83
N LYS A 11 -0.20 -10.42 10.71
CA LYS A 11 0.56 -9.20 10.99
C LYS A 11 1.20 -8.61 9.72
N ALA A 12 1.88 -9.44 8.92
CA ALA A 12 2.51 -8.97 7.68
C ALA A 12 1.49 -8.41 6.66
N VAL A 13 0.28 -8.96 6.61
CA VAL A 13 -0.80 -8.44 5.75
C VAL A 13 -1.35 -7.13 6.31
N LEU A 14 -1.51 -7.00 7.63
CA LEU A 14 -1.94 -5.75 8.28
C LEU A 14 -0.92 -4.61 8.09
N ASP A 15 0.37 -4.89 8.28
CA ASP A 15 1.45 -3.92 8.01
C ASP A 15 1.42 -3.48 6.53
N ARG A 16 1.07 -4.41 5.62
CA ARG A 16 0.91 -4.10 4.20
C ARG A 16 -0.32 -3.23 3.92
N ILE A 17 -1.43 -3.44 4.62
CA ILE A 17 -2.63 -2.59 4.52
C ILE A 17 -2.28 -1.17 4.94
N GLU A 18 -1.67 -0.99 6.10
CA GLU A 18 -1.27 0.33 6.62
C GLU A 18 -0.37 1.08 5.61
N PHE A 19 0.63 0.38 5.05
CA PHE A 19 1.49 0.95 4.03
C PHE A 19 0.71 1.40 2.77
N LEU A 20 -0.27 0.59 2.32
CA LEU A 20 -1.08 0.91 1.14
C LEU A 20 -1.99 2.11 1.38
N GLU A 21 -2.62 2.20 2.55
CA GLU A 21 -3.45 3.34 2.95
C GLU A 21 -2.65 4.64 3.02
N GLN A 22 -1.47 4.59 3.66
CA GLN A 22 -0.57 5.74 3.69
C GLN A 22 -0.14 6.17 2.28
N ALA A 23 0.14 5.22 1.39
CA ALA A 23 0.50 5.51 0.01
C ALA A 23 -0.65 6.13 -0.79
N ILE A 24 -1.90 5.66 -0.59
CA ILE A 24 -3.10 6.21 -1.23
C ILE A 24 -3.36 7.63 -0.72
N ARG A 25 -3.31 7.85 0.60
CA ARG A 25 -3.52 9.16 1.22
C ARG A 25 -2.55 10.19 0.66
N LYS A 26 -1.25 9.85 0.67
CA LYS A 26 -0.21 10.67 0.05
C LYS A 26 -0.54 10.94 -1.43
N ALA A 27 -0.79 9.93 -2.24
CA ALA A 27 -1.12 10.14 -3.65
C ALA A 27 -2.31 11.10 -3.88
N ARG A 28 -3.34 11.07 -3.03
CA ARG A 28 -4.46 12.02 -3.08
C ARG A 28 -4.03 13.45 -2.73
N GLU A 29 -3.29 13.63 -1.64
CA GLU A 29 -2.70 14.93 -1.24
C GLU A 29 -1.84 15.55 -2.36
N TYR A 30 -1.08 14.72 -3.09
CA TYR A 30 -0.28 15.17 -4.24
C TYR A 30 -1.16 15.61 -5.43
N LEU A 31 -2.23 14.87 -5.73
CA LEU A 31 -3.13 15.25 -6.82
C LEU A 31 -3.80 16.59 -6.54
N GLU A 32 -4.22 16.82 -5.29
CA GLU A 32 -4.84 18.06 -4.82
C GLU A 32 -3.85 19.22 -4.80
N SER A 33 -2.76 19.11 -4.03
CA SER A 33 -1.86 20.23 -3.77
C SER A 33 -0.78 20.42 -4.83
N GLY A 34 -0.46 19.40 -5.63
CA GLY A 34 0.71 19.38 -6.51
C GLY A 34 2.06 19.41 -5.79
N LYS A 35 2.07 19.56 -4.45
CA LYS A 35 3.27 19.56 -3.62
C LYS A 35 3.73 18.12 -3.46
N HIS A 36 4.96 17.89 -3.91
CA HIS A 36 5.70 16.63 -3.85
C HIS A 36 6.91 16.75 -2.90
N GLY A 37 7.06 17.92 -2.27
CA GLY A 37 8.35 18.43 -1.77
C GLY A 37 8.92 17.71 -0.54
N ASP A 38 8.09 17.18 0.35
CA ASP A 38 8.58 16.66 1.64
C ASP A 38 8.18 15.19 1.89
N TRP A 39 7.96 14.42 0.84
CA TRP A 39 7.70 12.99 0.99
C TRP A 39 8.97 12.19 1.26
N SER A 40 9.52 12.36 2.46
CA SER A 40 10.46 11.40 3.01
C SER A 40 9.78 10.02 3.08
N GLY A 41 10.37 9.04 2.41
CA GLY A 41 9.88 7.65 2.40
C GLY A 41 8.92 7.26 1.29
N PHE A 42 8.58 8.16 0.34
CA PHE A 42 8.00 7.70 -0.92
C PHE A 42 9.12 7.09 -1.76
N ARG A 43 9.53 5.86 -1.43
CA ARG A 43 10.38 5.04 -2.29
C ARG A 43 9.65 4.95 -3.62
N PRO A 44 10.13 5.64 -4.66
CA PRO A 44 9.42 5.60 -5.90
C PRO A 44 9.54 4.15 -6.39
N LEU A 45 8.40 3.53 -6.67
CA LEU A 45 8.38 2.48 -7.70
C LEU A 45 8.78 3.06 -9.07
N PHE A 46 9.05 4.37 -9.14
CA PHE A 46 9.57 5.10 -10.28
C PHE A 46 11.08 5.15 -10.22
N VAL A 47 11.69 4.80 -11.33
CA VAL A 47 13.08 5.16 -11.60
C VAL A 47 13.22 6.66 -11.32
N ARG A 48 14.14 7.04 -10.44
CA ARG A 48 14.47 8.45 -10.17
C ARG A 48 14.69 9.16 -11.50
N LYS A 49 13.78 10.05 -11.89
CA LYS A 49 13.94 10.88 -13.09
C LYS A 49 14.58 12.19 -12.66
N LEU A 50 15.87 12.32 -12.96
CA LEU A 50 16.59 13.57 -12.83
C LEU A 50 16.52 14.31 -14.18
N LYS A 51 16.02 15.55 -14.17
CA LYS A 51 16.13 16.46 -15.34
C LYS A 51 16.91 17.69 -14.89
N GLY A 52 18.10 17.89 -15.46
CA GLY A 52 18.99 18.98 -15.07
C GLY A 52 19.40 18.95 -13.59
N GLY A 53 19.61 17.76 -13.02
CA GLY A 53 20.02 17.58 -11.62
C GLY A 53 18.91 17.70 -10.57
N LYS A 54 17.66 17.98 -10.98
CA LYS A 54 16.50 18.05 -10.07
C LYS A 54 15.63 16.81 -10.22
N GLU A 55 15.18 16.27 -9.08
CA GLU A 55 14.20 15.17 -9.04
C GLU A 55 12.85 15.67 -9.53
N GLN A 56 12.31 15.01 -10.56
CA GLN A 56 10.99 15.36 -11.08
C GLN A 56 9.91 14.51 -10.41
N PRO A 57 8.80 15.14 -9.97
CA PRO A 57 7.65 14.39 -9.50
C PRO A 57 7.00 13.59 -10.64
N PRO A 58 6.29 12.50 -10.31
CA PRO A 58 5.49 11.77 -11.28
C PRO A 58 4.37 12.66 -11.85
N HIS A 59 3.96 12.41 -13.10
CA HIS A 59 2.85 13.15 -13.71
C HIS A 59 1.52 12.87 -12.97
N LYS A 60 0.71 13.91 -12.74
CA LYS A 60 -0.58 13.79 -12.03
C LYS A 60 -1.50 12.74 -12.65
N ASP A 61 -1.65 12.71 -13.98
CA ASP A 61 -2.48 11.70 -14.65
C ASP A 61 -1.98 10.26 -14.43
N TRP A 62 -0.66 10.09 -14.39
CA TRP A 62 -0.08 8.78 -14.11
C TRP A 62 -0.37 8.37 -12.65
N VAL A 63 -0.26 9.30 -11.70
CA VAL A 63 -0.62 9.05 -10.30
C VAL A 63 -2.10 8.69 -10.16
N LYS A 64 -2.98 9.43 -10.83
CA LYS A 64 -4.43 9.19 -10.79
C LYS A 64 -4.83 7.86 -11.42
N ASN A 65 -4.37 7.60 -12.64
CA ASN A 65 -4.89 6.50 -13.46
C ASN A 65 -4.14 5.18 -13.28
N VAL A 66 -2.88 5.23 -12.83
CA VAL A 66 -2.03 4.03 -12.71
C VAL A 66 -1.72 3.75 -11.24
N PHE A 67 -1.16 4.73 -10.52
CA PHE A 67 -0.73 4.51 -9.15
C PHE A 67 -1.91 4.24 -8.21
N LEU A 68 -2.84 5.19 -8.12
CA LEU A 68 -3.98 5.08 -7.20
C LEU A 68 -4.79 3.82 -7.51
N THR A 69 -5.12 3.62 -8.77
CA THR A 69 -5.85 2.42 -9.20
C THR A 69 -5.13 1.12 -8.81
N GLY A 70 -3.80 1.08 -8.96
CA GLY A 70 -3.01 -0.08 -8.54
C GLY A 70 -2.98 -0.28 -7.02
N LYS A 71 -2.83 0.80 -6.24
CA LYS A 71 -2.78 0.73 -4.77
C LYS A 71 -4.13 0.39 -4.17
N GLU A 72 -5.22 0.95 -4.68
CA GLU A 72 -6.59 0.64 -4.24
C GLU A 72 -6.96 -0.82 -4.56
N LYS A 73 -6.55 -1.34 -5.72
CA LYS A 73 -6.70 -2.78 -6.03
C LYS A 73 -5.91 -3.65 -5.06
N ALA A 74 -4.66 -3.29 -4.78
CA ALA A 74 -3.82 -4.03 -3.84
C ALA A 74 -4.39 -4.01 -2.41
N LEU A 75 -4.94 -2.88 -1.97
CA LEU A 75 -5.57 -2.72 -0.66
C LEU A 75 -6.76 -3.67 -0.52
N ARG A 76 -7.69 -3.66 -1.49
CA ARG A 76 -8.82 -4.59 -1.53
C ARG A 76 -8.40 -6.06 -1.48
N CYS A 77 -7.31 -6.42 -2.16
CA CYS A 77 -6.79 -7.78 -2.11
C CYS A 77 -6.22 -8.14 -0.72
N ALA A 78 -5.54 -7.20 -0.07
CA ALA A 78 -4.99 -7.40 1.27
C ALA A 78 -6.10 -7.54 2.32
N GLU A 79 -7.12 -6.68 2.27
CA GLU A 79 -8.32 -6.77 3.14
C GLU A 79 -9.02 -8.13 3.01
N LYS A 80 -9.27 -8.58 1.77
CA LYS A 80 -9.83 -9.92 1.51
C LYS A 80 -8.95 -11.05 2.03
N THR A 81 -7.64 -10.84 2.07
CA THR A 81 -6.71 -11.83 2.61
C THR A 81 -6.84 -11.93 4.12
N VAL A 82 -6.97 -10.80 4.83
CA VAL A 82 -7.26 -10.79 6.27
C VAL A 82 -8.59 -11.47 6.57
N GLU A 83 -9.66 -11.11 5.86
CA GLU A 83 -10.98 -11.71 6.04
C GLU A 83 -10.95 -13.25 5.89
N ARG A 84 -10.18 -13.77 4.92
CA ARG A 84 -9.99 -15.21 4.72
C ARG A 84 -9.18 -15.86 5.82
N LEU A 85 -8.18 -15.17 6.37
CA LEU A 85 -7.40 -15.66 7.50
C LEU A 85 -8.27 -15.75 8.75
N GLU A 86 -9.11 -14.75 9.00
CA GLU A 86 -10.04 -14.72 10.14
C GLU A 86 -11.12 -15.80 10.03
N LYS A 87 -11.70 -16.00 8.85
CA LYS A 87 -12.66 -17.10 8.62
C LYS A 87 -12.07 -18.48 8.88
N ARG A 88 -10.77 -18.68 8.63
CA ARG A 88 -10.05 -19.94 8.92
C ARG A 88 -9.79 -20.13 10.41
N GLU A 89 -9.62 -19.05 11.17
CA GLU A 89 -9.48 -19.11 12.63
C GLU A 89 -10.81 -19.48 13.28
N VAL A 90 -11.94 -18.99 12.76
CA VAL A 90 -13.28 -19.28 13.28
C VAL A 90 -13.76 -20.70 12.91
N SER A 91 -13.28 -21.29 11.82
CA SER A 91 -13.71 -22.62 11.36
C SER A 91 -12.93 -23.80 11.97
N SER A 92 -11.97 -23.56 12.88
CA SER A 92 -11.38 -24.60 13.73
C SER A 92 -11.94 -24.45 15.15
N PRO A 93 -13.14 -24.99 15.44
CA PRO A 93 -13.50 -25.25 16.82
C PRO A 93 -12.50 -26.27 17.38
N GLU A 94 -12.05 -26.00 18.59
CA GLU A 94 -11.20 -26.87 19.40
C GLU A 94 -11.82 -28.27 19.48
N ASP A 95 -11.08 -29.30 19.05
CA ASP A 95 -11.32 -30.69 19.41
C ASP A 95 -10.76 -30.98 20.81
#